data_AF-A0A9N9U516-F1
#
_entry.id   AF-A0A9N9U516-F1
#
_cell.length_a   1.000
_cell.length_b   1.000
_cell.length_c   1.000
_cell.angle_alpha   90.00
_cell.angle_beta   90.00
_cell.angle_gamma   90.00
#
_symmetry.space_group_name_H-M   'P 1'
#
loop_
_entity.id
_entity.type
_entity.pdbx_description
1 polymer ?
#
loop_
_entity_poly.entity_id
_entity_poly.type
_entity_poly.pdbx_seq_one_letter_code
_entity_poly.pdbx_strand_id
1 'polypeptide(L)'
;MVQEFTRGQVASHSSKDDLYLIIRNKVYNASEFVDEHPGGEEVILENAGRDATEAYEDAGHSEEADDILVDLFVGELSANPDAWHPGAVVETSRPVTGSSKQGPTISQLRKEATDPAPNGLSSFLVRESFQETELVEKTCISHNVVICRFKLPQSNQTLGLPTGQHLSVGAILTQPDGNAKEVIRSYTPISKSHEAGYFELLVKSYPKGNISKHIASLELGDKIRVRGPKGAFHYTPNMVRHIGMVAGGSGITPMLQIIQAVLGGRSNGDTTEIDFIFANAGLEDILLMERLDALAEMDQGFRVHYVLEKPPSQWNGRVGYVTADMISELLPKPARDVKILVCGPPPMVRSLKISFEDLGFEKPLAADNPGNQVFVF
;
A
#
# COMPACT_ATOMS: atom_id res chain seq x y z
N MET A 1 42.77 -3.04 2.31
CA MET A 1 41.67 -3.63 3.10
C MET A 1 40.55 -2.62 3.07
N VAL A 2 39.30 -3.05 2.89
CA VAL A 2 38.14 -2.16 3.06
C VAL A 2 38.05 -1.80 4.54
N GLN A 3 37.63 -0.58 4.88
CA GLN A 3 37.43 -0.19 6.27
C GLN A 3 36.11 -0.78 6.78
N GLU A 4 36.16 -1.52 7.89
CA GLU A 4 34.95 -2.02 8.55
C GLU A 4 34.39 -0.98 9.51
N PHE A 5 33.07 -0.82 9.50
CA PHE A 5 32.31 0.02 10.42
C PHE A 5 31.26 -0.80 11.17
N THR A 6 31.05 -0.50 12.45
CA THR A 6 29.89 -0.98 13.20
C THR A 6 28.70 -0.03 13.00
N ARG A 7 27.46 -0.52 13.20
CA ARG A 7 26.26 0.35 13.18
C ARG A 7 26.35 1.50 14.20
N GLY A 8 27.03 1.31 15.33
CA GLY A 8 27.27 2.35 16.32
C GLY A 8 28.21 3.46 15.84
N GLN A 9 29.24 3.14 15.04
CA GLN A 9 30.12 4.15 14.44
C GLN A 9 29.40 4.93 13.33
N VAL A 10 28.58 4.28 12.51
CA VAL A 10 27.74 4.98 11.52
C VAL A 10 26.76 5.93 12.22
N ALA A 11 26.15 5.51 13.34
CA ALA A 11 25.19 6.32 14.09
C ALA A 11 25.76 7.62 14.70
N SER A 12 27.08 7.71 14.96
CA SER A 12 27.71 8.98 15.35
C SER A 12 27.70 10.03 14.23
N HIS A 13 27.73 9.61 12.97
CA HIS A 13 27.73 10.48 11.80
C HIS A 13 26.28 10.75 11.33
N SER A 14 25.54 11.50 12.15
CA SER A 14 24.09 11.75 11.99
C SER A 14 23.70 13.25 11.92
N SER A 15 24.57 14.10 11.37
CA SER A 15 24.32 15.55 11.18
C SER A 15 24.65 15.99 9.74
N LYS A 16 24.25 17.20 9.30
CA LYS A 16 24.50 17.66 7.92
C LYS A 16 25.98 17.61 7.53
N ASP A 17 26.83 18.19 8.37
CA ASP A 17 28.28 18.29 8.11
C ASP A 17 29.02 16.96 8.35
N ASP A 18 28.37 15.98 8.97
CA ASP A 18 28.92 14.66 9.34
C ASP A 18 27.83 13.59 9.18
N LEU A 19 27.60 13.14 7.93
CA LEU A 19 26.48 12.28 7.52
C LEU A 19 26.95 11.00 6.86
N TYR A 20 26.78 9.86 7.54
CA TYR A 20 27.04 8.54 6.94
C TYR A 20 25.73 7.75 6.75
N LEU A 21 25.68 6.95 5.69
CA LEU A 21 24.56 6.07 5.35
C LEU A 21 25.03 4.63 5.19
N ILE A 22 24.21 3.66 5.61
CA ILE A 22 24.35 2.25 5.20
C ILE A 22 23.35 1.97 4.08
N ILE A 23 23.83 1.52 2.92
CA ILE A 23 22.99 1.03 1.81
C ILE A 23 23.55 -0.32 1.35
N ARG A 24 22.72 -1.37 1.37
CA ARG A 24 23.07 -2.75 0.96
C ARG A 24 24.32 -3.30 1.70
N ASN A 25 24.43 -3.03 3.01
CA ASN A 25 25.56 -3.33 3.91
C ASN A 25 26.90 -2.61 3.59
N LYS A 26 26.94 -1.69 2.63
CA LYS A 26 28.05 -0.77 2.42
C LYS A 26 27.80 0.54 3.15
N VAL A 27 28.87 1.24 3.52
CA VAL A 27 28.85 2.51 4.24
C VAL A 27 29.39 3.62 3.34
N TYR A 28 28.64 4.72 3.29
CA TYR A 28 28.89 5.87 2.44
C TYR A 28 28.95 7.14 3.29
N ASN A 29 29.92 8.02 3.04
CA ASN A 29 29.94 9.37 3.59
C ASN A 29 29.29 10.29 2.56
N ALA A 30 28.23 10.99 2.95
CA ALA A 30 27.48 11.88 2.09
C ALA A 30 27.45 13.33 2.59
N SER A 31 28.29 13.72 3.58
CA SER A 31 28.36 15.11 4.10
C SER A 31 28.46 16.17 3.00
N GLU A 32 29.36 15.96 2.02
CA GLU A 32 29.57 16.92 0.93
C GLU A 32 28.50 16.82 -0.18
N PHE A 33 27.61 15.82 -0.13
CA PHE A 33 26.55 15.55 -1.12
C PHE A 33 25.14 15.94 -0.64
N VAL A 34 24.94 16.27 0.65
CA VAL A 34 23.60 16.58 1.22
C VAL A 34 22.87 17.68 0.45
N ASP A 35 23.59 18.75 0.07
CA ASP A 35 23.05 19.90 -0.66
C ASP A 35 22.82 19.62 -2.16
N GLU A 36 23.45 18.58 -2.72
CA GLU A 36 23.32 18.19 -4.14
C GLU A 36 22.34 17.02 -4.36
N HIS A 37 21.86 16.40 -3.29
CA HIS A 37 20.95 15.25 -3.33
C HIS A 37 19.66 15.55 -4.14
N PRO A 38 19.39 14.87 -5.28
CA PRO A 38 18.27 15.20 -6.16
C PRO A 38 16.88 15.01 -5.54
N GLY A 39 16.76 14.20 -4.48
CA GLY A 39 15.52 14.06 -3.69
C GLY A 39 15.31 15.17 -2.65
N GLY A 40 16.25 16.10 -2.51
CA GLY A 40 16.26 17.18 -1.52
C GLY A 40 16.98 16.81 -0.21
N GLU A 41 17.58 17.82 0.43
CA GLU A 41 18.33 17.72 1.70
C GLU A 41 17.54 16.99 2.82
N GLU A 42 16.26 17.32 3.00
CA GLU A 42 15.45 16.78 4.09
C GLU A 42 15.32 15.24 4.03
N VAL A 43 15.18 14.67 2.83
CA VAL A 43 14.98 13.23 2.59
C VAL A 43 16.22 12.41 2.93
N ILE A 44 17.41 12.94 2.64
CA ILE A 44 18.68 12.28 3.00
C ILE A 44 19.01 12.47 4.49
N LEU A 45 18.68 13.63 5.08
CA LEU A 45 18.84 13.87 6.53
C LEU A 45 17.97 12.99 7.42
N GLU A 46 16.75 12.61 7.01
CA GLU A 46 15.91 11.66 7.77
C GLU A 46 16.61 10.30 8.01
N ASN A 47 17.59 9.96 7.17
CA ASN A 47 18.34 8.71 7.18
C ASN A 47 19.79 8.87 7.70
N ALA A 48 20.19 10.05 8.16
CA ALA A 48 21.54 10.33 8.66
C ALA A 48 21.95 9.37 9.80
N GLY A 49 23.13 8.75 9.65
CA GLY A 49 23.69 7.77 10.58
C GLY A 49 22.97 6.42 10.62
N ARG A 50 22.17 6.08 9.60
CA ARG A 50 21.26 4.91 9.62
C ARG A 50 21.40 4.01 8.40
N ASP A 51 20.66 2.91 8.45
CA ASP A 51 20.44 2.01 7.32
C ASP A 51 19.33 2.56 6.43
N ALA A 52 19.77 3.18 5.34
CA ALA A 52 18.94 3.80 4.32
C ALA A 52 18.54 2.80 3.21
N THR A 53 18.93 1.52 3.29
CA THR A 53 18.68 0.54 2.20
C THR A 53 17.19 0.49 1.79
N GLU A 54 16.27 0.44 2.76
CA GLU A 54 14.82 0.46 2.50
C GLU A 54 14.38 1.77 1.82
N ALA A 55 14.80 2.92 2.34
CA ALA A 55 14.44 4.23 1.79
C ALA A 55 15.04 4.48 0.39
N TYR A 56 16.27 4.04 0.15
CA TYR A 56 16.97 4.17 -1.12
C TYR A 56 16.31 3.32 -2.21
N GLU A 57 15.92 2.08 -1.90
CA GLU A 57 15.25 1.18 -2.84
C GLU A 57 13.76 1.51 -3.06
N ASP A 58 13.05 2.01 -2.04
CA ASP A 58 11.65 2.47 -2.14
C ASP A 58 11.53 3.81 -2.89
N ALA A 59 12.49 4.73 -2.73
CA ALA A 59 12.55 5.97 -3.52
C ALA A 59 12.82 5.71 -5.02
N GLY A 60 13.38 4.54 -5.36
CA GLY A 60 13.56 4.12 -6.75
C GLY A 60 14.70 4.82 -7.47
N HIS A 61 15.80 5.09 -6.76
CA HIS A 61 17.06 5.60 -7.32
C HIS A 61 17.51 4.78 -8.55
N SER A 62 18.07 5.47 -9.55
CA SER A 62 18.45 4.91 -10.84
C SER A 62 19.90 4.39 -10.86
N GLU A 63 20.35 3.84 -11.99
CA GLU A 63 21.72 3.33 -12.13
C GLU A 63 22.76 4.45 -11.99
N GLU A 64 22.44 5.68 -12.41
CA GLU A 64 23.28 6.87 -12.22
C GLU A 64 23.43 7.28 -10.74
N ALA A 65 22.47 6.91 -9.88
CA ALA A 65 22.59 7.12 -8.43
C ALA A 65 23.43 6.00 -7.77
N ASP A 66 23.34 4.76 -8.27
CA ASP A 66 24.25 3.68 -7.87
C ASP A 66 25.70 3.97 -8.31
N ASP A 67 25.92 4.71 -9.40
CA ASP A 67 27.24 5.27 -9.77
C ASP A 67 27.71 6.35 -8.78
N ILE A 68 26.86 7.31 -8.38
CA ILE A 68 27.21 8.32 -7.35
C ILE A 68 27.62 7.65 -6.02
N LEU A 69 26.95 6.55 -5.63
CA LEU A 69 27.35 5.78 -4.46
C LEU A 69 28.79 5.22 -4.55
N VAL A 70 29.38 5.04 -5.73
CA VAL A 70 30.77 4.58 -5.87
C VAL A 70 31.75 5.60 -5.29
N ASP A 71 31.55 6.89 -5.57
CA ASP A 71 32.43 7.97 -5.10
C ASP A 71 32.22 8.30 -3.60
N LEU A 72 31.00 8.09 -3.08
CA LEU A 72 30.68 8.29 -1.67
C LEU A 72 31.11 7.13 -0.75
N PHE A 73 31.60 6.01 -1.31
CA PHE A 73 31.87 4.77 -0.57
C PHE A 73 33.10 4.88 0.34
N VAL A 74 32.92 4.65 1.65
CA VAL A 74 33.99 4.72 2.66
C VAL A 74 34.29 3.38 3.35
N GLY A 75 33.41 2.39 3.29
CA GLY A 75 33.67 1.08 3.89
C GLY A 75 32.51 0.10 3.87
N GLU A 76 32.68 -1.03 4.56
CA GLU A 76 31.66 -2.08 4.68
C GLU A 76 31.19 -2.21 6.12
N LEU A 77 29.92 -2.62 6.29
CA LEU A 77 29.36 -2.87 7.61
C LEU A 77 29.86 -4.22 8.14
N SER A 78 30.51 -4.21 9.31
CA SER A 78 31.07 -5.41 9.91
C SER A 78 30.00 -6.47 10.15
N ALA A 79 30.25 -7.69 9.68
CA ALA A 79 29.28 -8.79 9.68
C ALA A 79 29.07 -9.46 11.05
N ASN A 80 29.76 -9.01 12.10
CA ASN A 80 29.72 -9.59 13.44
C ASN A 80 29.19 -8.59 14.48
N PRO A 81 27.96 -8.77 15.02
CA PRO A 81 27.36 -7.83 15.97
C PRO A 81 27.97 -7.92 17.39
N ASP A 82 28.55 -9.06 17.77
CA ASP A 82 28.87 -9.39 19.18
C ASP A 82 30.37 -9.30 19.52
N ALA A 83 31.05 -8.24 19.07
CA ALA A 83 32.44 -7.96 19.43
C ALA A 83 32.57 -7.30 20.84
N TRP A 84 31.89 -7.84 21.86
CA TRP A 84 31.96 -7.35 23.25
C TRP A 84 31.88 -8.47 24.30
N HIS A 85 32.31 -8.19 25.53
CA HIS A 85 32.46 -9.17 26.62
C HIS A 85 31.27 -9.18 27.62
N PRO A 86 31.04 -10.30 28.35
CA PRO A 86 29.68 -10.78 28.67
C PRO A 86 29.10 -10.38 30.04
N GLY A 87 27.77 -10.52 30.22
CA GLY A 87 27.09 -10.25 31.49
C GLY A 87 25.64 -10.76 31.67
N ALA A 88 25.47 -12.05 31.99
CA ALA A 88 24.31 -12.66 32.68
C ALA A 88 22.93 -12.79 31.94
N VAL A 89 22.00 -13.52 32.59
CA VAL A 89 20.77 -14.14 32.03
C VAL A 89 19.64 -14.10 33.09
N VAL A 90 18.36 -14.21 32.70
CA VAL A 90 17.30 -14.97 33.44
C VAL A 90 16.04 -15.17 32.55
N GLU A 91 15.35 -16.30 32.69
CA GLU A 91 14.10 -16.67 31.98
C GLU A 91 12.82 -16.43 32.85
N THR A 92 11.61 -16.49 32.25
CA THR A 92 10.50 -17.41 32.66
C THR A 92 9.23 -17.21 31.78
N SER A 93 8.15 -17.98 32.00
CA SER A 93 6.97 -18.13 31.11
C SER A 93 5.66 -18.41 31.93
N ARG A 94 4.44 -18.75 31.43
CA ARG A 94 4.00 -19.60 30.29
C ARG A 94 2.52 -19.27 29.85
N PRO A 95 1.57 -20.16 29.41
CA PRO A 95 0.44 -19.76 28.54
C PRO A 95 -0.98 -19.95 29.16
N VAL A 96 -2.07 -19.82 28.35
CA VAL A 96 -3.25 -20.74 28.24
C VAL A 96 -4.41 -20.14 27.39
N THR A 97 -5.19 -21.02 26.74
CA THR A 97 -6.41 -20.90 25.88
C THR A 97 -7.54 -19.93 26.32
N GLY A 98 -8.53 -19.51 25.50
CA GLY A 98 -8.93 -19.84 24.11
C GLY A 98 -10.28 -20.59 23.97
N SER A 99 -11.35 -19.97 23.40
CA SER A 99 -12.61 -20.62 22.91
C SER A 99 -13.52 -19.67 22.11
N SER A 100 -14.44 -20.21 21.29
CA SER A 100 -15.24 -19.51 20.25
C SER A 100 -16.76 -19.47 20.48
N LYS A 101 -17.49 -18.66 19.68
CA LYS A 101 -18.92 -18.87 19.31
C LYS A 101 -19.33 -18.10 18.04
N GLN A 102 -20.49 -18.46 17.49
CA GLN A 102 -20.89 -18.21 16.08
C GLN A 102 -21.78 -16.96 15.87
N GLY A 103 -21.78 -16.42 14.64
CA GLY A 103 -22.59 -15.27 14.21
C GLY A 103 -23.91 -15.62 13.48
N PRO A 104 -24.73 -14.61 13.12
CA PRO A 104 -26.09 -14.77 12.59
C PRO A 104 -26.16 -14.92 11.04
N THR A 105 -27.37 -14.98 10.49
CA THR A 105 -27.67 -15.54 9.15
C THR A 105 -28.03 -14.51 8.05
N ILE A 106 -27.85 -14.95 6.80
CA ILE A 106 -27.95 -14.20 5.53
C ILE A 106 -29.27 -13.40 5.34
N SER A 107 -30.35 -13.71 6.05
CA SER A 107 -31.61 -12.95 5.98
C SER A 107 -31.50 -11.50 6.42
N GLN A 108 -30.47 -11.13 7.19
CA GLN A 108 -30.24 -9.75 7.65
C GLN A 108 -29.56 -8.86 6.60
N LEU A 109 -28.79 -9.41 5.66
CA LEU A 109 -27.96 -8.68 4.69
C LEU A 109 -28.74 -7.96 3.56
N ARG A 110 -30.08 -8.00 3.57
CA ARG A 110 -30.90 -7.72 2.37
C ARG A 110 -31.80 -6.48 2.48
N LYS A 111 -31.51 -5.55 3.39
CA LYS A 111 -32.41 -4.40 3.69
C LYS A 111 -31.75 -3.02 3.82
N GLU A 112 -30.43 -2.90 3.69
CA GLU A 112 -29.67 -1.66 3.94
C GLU A 112 -29.00 -1.15 2.65
N ALA A 113 -29.82 -0.82 1.66
CA ALA A 113 -29.36 -0.40 0.33
C ALA A 113 -30.25 0.69 -0.29
N THR A 114 -30.56 1.75 0.48
CA THR A 114 -31.12 3.01 -0.04
C THR A 114 -31.05 4.11 1.01
N ASP A 115 -30.04 4.99 0.95
CA ASP A 115 -30.12 6.42 1.29
C ASP A 115 -28.76 7.11 1.06
N PRO A 116 -28.74 8.41 0.69
CA PRO A 116 -27.51 9.22 0.63
C PRO A 116 -27.08 9.66 2.04
N ALA A 117 -25.76 9.81 2.26
CA ALA A 117 -25.21 10.16 3.57
C ALA A 117 -25.69 11.55 4.07
N PRO A 118 -26.24 11.66 5.30
CA PRO A 118 -26.77 12.92 5.82
C PRO A 118 -25.65 13.85 6.33
N ASN A 119 -25.78 15.14 6.00
CA ASN A 119 -24.89 16.20 6.51
C ASN A 119 -24.99 16.31 8.05
N GLY A 120 -23.86 16.20 8.75
CA GLY A 120 -23.76 16.52 10.19
C GLY A 120 -22.89 15.57 11.03
N LEU A 121 -22.47 14.43 10.49
CA LEU A 121 -21.62 13.47 11.20
C LEU A 121 -20.13 13.83 11.06
N SER A 122 -19.39 13.79 12.17
CA SER A 122 -17.94 14.01 12.18
C SER A 122 -17.19 12.81 11.60
N SER A 123 -16.24 13.06 10.69
CA SER A 123 -15.25 12.07 10.23
C SER A 123 -14.61 11.35 11.42
N PHE A 124 -14.47 10.02 11.34
CA PHE A 124 -13.66 9.29 12.32
C PHE A 124 -12.16 9.54 12.11
N LEU A 125 -11.72 9.58 10.85
CA LEU A 125 -10.32 9.83 10.54
C LEU A 125 -9.93 11.29 10.82
N VAL A 126 -8.82 11.45 11.54
CA VAL A 126 -8.13 12.73 11.80
C VAL A 126 -6.76 12.67 11.12
N ARG A 127 -6.39 13.73 10.39
CA ARG A 127 -5.28 13.66 9.42
C ARG A 127 -3.92 13.34 10.06
N GLU A 128 -3.60 14.03 11.14
CA GLU A 128 -2.28 13.93 11.78
C GLU A 128 -2.28 13.14 13.10
N SER A 129 -3.45 13.02 13.75
CA SER A 129 -3.62 12.29 15.02
C SER A 129 -4.11 10.86 14.79
N PHE A 130 -3.45 9.89 15.43
CA PHE A 130 -3.93 8.52 15.48
C PHE A 130 -5.19 8.40 16.35
N GLN A 131 -6.17 7.64 15.86
CA GLN A 131 -7.38 7.22 16.56
C GLN A 131 -7.33 5.70 16.75
N GLU A 132 -7.87 5.19 17.86
CA GLU A 132 -7.97 3.76 18.11
C GLU A 132 -9.31 3.18 17.65
N THR A 133 -9.28 1.97 17.10
CA THR A 133 -10.47 1.27 16.60
C THR A 133 -10.30 -0.24 16.79
N GLU A 134 -11.39 -0.94 17.09
CA GLU A 134 -11.41 -2.32 17.60
C GLU A 134 -11.86 -3.33 16.52
N LEU A 135 -11.18 -4.47 16.44
CA LEU A 135 -11.49 -5.58 15.53
C LEU A 135 -12.71 -6.35 16.03
N VAL A 136 -13.82 -6.29 15.29
CA VAL A 136 -15.09 -6.96 15.64
C VAL A 136 -15.40 -8.19 14.80
N GLU A 137 -14.82 -8.31 13.60
CA GLU A 137 -14.98 -9.47 12.73
C GLU A 137 -13.69 -9.73 11.94
N LYS A 138 -13.33 -11.00 11.77
CA LYS A 138 -12.11 -11.42 11.08
C LYS A 138 -12.39 -12.66 10.25
N THR A 139 -12.29 -12.52 8.93
CA THR A 139 -12.60 -13.57 7.96
C THR A 139 -11.33 -13.97 7.21
N CYS A 140 -10.88 -15.21 7.38
CA CYS A 140 -9.75 -15.76 6.64
C CYS A 140 -10.21 -16.13 5.22
N ILE A 141 -9.60 -15.50 4.20
CA ILE A 141 -9.91 -15.72 2.78
C ILE A 141 -8.96 -16.74 2.17
N SER A 142 -7.69 -16.74 2.60
CA SER A 142 -6.68 -17.71 2.19
C SER A 142 -5.66 -17.94 3.31
N HIS A 143 -4.67 -18.79 3.06
CA HIS A 143 -3.53 -19.01 3.96
C HIS A 143 -2.72 -17.73 4.27
N ASN A 144 -2.84 -16.67 3.46
CA ASN A 144 -2.13 -15.41 3.62
C ASN A 144 -3.01 -14.15 3.48
N VAL A 145 -4.35 -14.27 3.45
CA VAL A 145 -5.28 -13.13 3.31
C VAL A 145 -6.36 -13.19 4.38
N VAL A 146 -6.57 -12.06 5.05
CA VAL A 146 -7.69 -11.82 5.96
C VAL A 146 -8.47 -10.57 5.55
N ILE A 147 -9.77 -10.55 5.81
CA ILE A 147 -10.57 -9.33 5.88
C ILE A 147 -10.85 -9.06 7.36
N CYS A 148 -10.51 -7.86 7.82
CA CYS A 148 -10.67 -7.41 9.20
C CYS A 148 -11.65 -6.24 9.26
N ARG A 149 -12.76 -6.40 9.98
CA ARG A 149 -13.80 -5.37 10.19
C ARG A 149 -13.57 -4.66 11.52
N PHE A 150 -13.42 -3.34 11.46
CA PHE A 150 -13.15 -2.49 12.61
C PHE A 150 -14.37 -1.60 12.91
N LYS A 151 -14.83 -1.56 14.17
CA LYS A 151 -16.01 -0.77 14.57
C LYS A 151 -15.66 0.71 14.74
N LEU A 152 -16.48 1.59 14.18
CA LEU A 152 -16.41 3.03 14.44
C LEU A 152 -17.05 3.37 15.80
N PRO A 153 -16.64 4.45 16.49
CA PRO A 153 -17.17 4.83 17.81
C PRO A 153 -18.69 5.03 17.89
N GLN A 154 -19.34 5.37 16.76
CA GLN A 154 -20.79 5.56 16.66
C GLN A 154 -21.33 4.74 15.49
N SER A 155 -22.45 4.02 15.68
CA SER A 155 -23.01 3.12 14.65
C SER A 155 -23.55 3.83 13.41
N ASN A 156 -23.80 5.13 13.47
CA ASN A 156 -24.22 5.96 12.34
C ASN A 156 -23.07 6.78 11.72
N GLN A 157 -21.88 6.79 12.32
CA GLN A 157 -20.71 7.52 11.81
C GLN A 157 -20.11 6.77 10.61
N THR A 158 -19.71 7.51 9.57
CA THR A 158 -18.91 6.99 8.45
C THR A 158 -17.42 7.19 8.72
N LEU A 159 -16.56 6.42 8.04
CA LEU A 159 -15.11 6.50 8.20
C LEU A 159 -14.54 7.92 7.93
N GLY A 160 -15.13 8.65 6.98
CA GLY A 160 -14.66 9.98 6.57
C GLY A 160 -13.46 9.95 5.62
N LEU A 161 -13.30 8.87 4.85
CA LEU A 161 -12.22 8.69 3.86
C LEU A 161 -12.71 9.09 2.45
N PRO A 162 -12.16 10.15 1.83
CA PRO A 162 -12.50 10.51 0.45
C PRO A 162 -12.02 9.46 -0.55
N THR A 163 -12.78 9.24 -1.62
CA THR A 163 -12.38 8.32 -2.70
C THR A 163 -11.10 8.82 -3.37
N GLY A 164 -10.14 7.91 -3.57
CA GLY A 164 -8.77 8.18 -4.01
C GLY A 164 -7.75 8.27 -2.87
N GLN A 165 -8.21 8.36 -1.61
CA GLN A 165 -7.35 8.46 -0.44
C GLN A 165 -7.38 7.19 0.41
N HIS A 166 -6.30 6.98 1.16
CA HIS A 166 -6.08 5.84 2.05
C HIS A 166 -5.96 6.29 3.53
N LEU A 167 -6.02 5.33 4.46
CA LEU A 167 -5.63 5.55 5.85
C LEU A 167 -4.24 5.00 6.12
N SER A 168 -3.58 5.50 7.16
CA SER A 168 -2.32 4.95 7.67
C SER A 168 -2.59 4.16 8.94
N VAL A 169 -2.23 2.87 8.96
CA VAL A 169 -2.19 2.04 10.18
C VAL A 169 -0.81 2.18 10.80
N GLY A 170 -0.76 2.47 12.10
CA GLY A 170 0.48 2.55 12.88
C GLY A 170 0.50 1.53 14.01
N ALA A 171 1.64 0.87 14.21
CA ALA A 171 1.87 0.00 15.37
C ALA A 171 3.29 0.16 15.90
N ILE A 172 3.46 0.05 17.22
CA ILE A 172 4.77 -0.01 17.87
C ILE A 172 5.17 -1.48 17.88
N LEU A 173 6.24 -1.82 17.15
CA LEU A 173 6.67 -3.20 16.93
C LEU A 173 8.09 -3.40 17.43
N THR A 174 8.30 -4.42 18.26
CA THR A 174 9.62 -4.88 18.67
C THR A 174 10.40 -5.40 17.46
N GLN A 175 11.58 -4.84 17.24
CA GLN A 175 12.51 -5.20 16.18
C GLN A 175 13.44 -6.36 16.65
N PRO A 176 14.21 -7.00 15.76
CA PRO A 176 15.06 -8.13 16.14
C PRO A 176 16.20 -7.81 17.12
N ASP A 177 16.54 -6.54 17.30
CA ASP A 177 17.49 -6.02 18.30
C ASP A 177 16.85 -5.76 19.68
N GLY A 178 15.55 -6.04 19.83
CA GLY A 178 14.77 -5.79 21.04
C GLY A 178 14.17 -4.37 21.15
N ASN A 179 14.52 -3.44 20.26
CA ASN A 179 14.02 -2.07 20.31
C ASN A 179 12.59 -1.95 19.78
N ALA A 180 11.80 -1.05 20.35
CA ALA A 180 10.44 -0.76 19.89
C ALA A 180 10.46 0.37 18.84
N LYS A 181 10.05 0.07 17.60
CA LYS A 181 9.93 1.05 16.50
C LYS A 181 8.47 1.28 16.15
N GLU A 182 8.03 2.53 16.04
CA GLU A 182 6.73 2.81 15.40
C GLU A 182 6.87 2.56 13.89
N VAL A 183 6.09 1.64 13.37
CA VAL A 183 6.00 1.32 11.94
C VAL A 183 4.64 1.78 11.46
N ILE A 184 4.63 2.49 10.33
CA ILE A 184 3.41 3.00 9.69
C ILE A 184 3.35 2.44 8.27
N ARG A 185 2.15 2.00 7.83
CA ARG A 185 1.86 1.55 6.46
C ARG A 185 0.46 1.98 6.03
N SER A 186 0.29 2.26 4.74
CA SER A 186 -0.98 2.70 4.15
C SER A 186 -1.88 1.52 3.78
N TYR A 187 -3.19 1.69 3.97
CA TYR A 187 -4.23 0.73 3.61
C TYR A 187 -5.46 1.47 3.08
N THR A 188 -6.03 0.98 1.98
CA THR A 188 -7.35 1.42 1.50
C THR A 188 -8.43 0.41 1.94
N PRO A 189 -9.49 0.84 2.63
CA PRO A 189 -10.61 -0.03 2.99
C PRO A 189 -11.39 -0.56 1.77
N ILE A 190 -12.04 -1.71 1.94
CA ILE A 190 -12.88 -2.38 0.91
C ILE A 190 -14.39 -2.27 1.18
N SER A 191 -14.76 -1.75 2.36
CA SER A 191 -16.10 -1.24 2.70
C SER A 191 -16.39 0.05 1.93
N LYS A 192 -17.67 0.39 1.72
CA LYS A 192 -18.06 1.61 1.00
C LYS A 192 -17.72 2.87 1.81
N SER A 193 -17.37 3.97 1.16
CA SER A 193 -17.02 5.23 1.87
C SER A 193 -18.19 5.85 2.67
N HIS A 194 -19.43 5.47 2.35
CA HIS A 194 -20.66 5.87 3.06
C HIS A 194 -21.19 4.79 4.03
N GLU A 195 -20.46 3.69 4.22
CA GLU A 195 -20.83 2.62 5.14
C GLU A 195 -20.71 3.11 6.60
N ALA A 196 -21.70 2.79 7.42
CA ALA A 196 -21.85 3.36 8.76
C ALA A 196 -21.46 2.36 9.86
N GLY A 197 -20.84 2.86 10.93
CA GLY A 197 -20.51 2.06 12.11
C GLY A 197 -19.31 1.11 11.97
N TYR A 198 -18.76 0.90 10.77
CA TYR A 198 -17.55 0.10 10.57
C TYR A 198 -16.74 0.50 9.34
N PHE A 199 -15.53 -0.07 9.22
CA PHE A 199 -14.79 -0.17 7.97
C PHE A 199 -14.05 -1.51 7.87
N GLU A 200 -13.69 -1.94 6.66
CA GLU A 200 -13.02 -3.23 6.41
C GLU A 200 -11.66 -3.07 5.73
N LEU A 201 -10.63 -3.68 6.28
CA LEU A 201 -9.31 -3.80 5.65
C LEU A 201 -9.12 -5.22 5.12
N LEU A 202 -8.84 -5.36 3.83
CA LEU A 202 -8.26 -6.58 3.27
C LEU A 202 -6.75 -6.52 3.45
N VAL A 203 -6.18 -7.49 4.16
CA VAL A 203 -4.74 -7.56 4.42
C VAL A 203 -4.16 -8.87 3.90
N LYS A 204 -3.26 -8.76 2.91
CA LYS A 204 -2.36 -9.85 2.53
C LYS A 204 -1.13 -9.81 3.44
N SER A 205 -0.86 -10.91 4.13
CA SER A 205 0.23 -11.06 5.10
C SER A 205 1.47 -11.63 4.44
N TYR A 206 2.60 -10.93 4.57
CA TYR A 206 3.87 -11.31 3.95
C TYR A 206 4.83 -11.93 4.98
N PRO A 207 5.62 -12.97 4.63
CA PRO A 207 6.58 -13.61 5.55
C PRO A 207 7.65 -12.68 6.15
N LYS A 208 7.92 -11.52 5.53
CA LYS A 208 8.78 -10.44 6.06
C LYS A 208 8.00 -9.15 6.40
N GLY A 209 6.69 -9.12 6.26
CA GLY A 209 5.88 -7.91 6.48
C GLY A 209 5.70 -7.58 7.95
N ASN A 210 5.78 -6.29 8.29
CA ASN A 210 5.60 -5.78 9.65
C ASN A 210 4.11 -5.61 10.00
N ILE A 211 3.49 -4.51 9.58
CA ILE A 211 2.08 -4.19 9.89
C ILE A 211 1.12 -5.25 9.31
N SER A 212 1.43 -5.85 8.16
CA SER A 212 0.59 -6.91 7.58
C SER A 212 0.49 -8.15 8.48
N LYS A 213 1.59 -8.53 9.15
CA LYS A 213 1.57 -9.62 10.13
C LYS A 213 0.82 -9.20 11.38
N HIS A 214 1.10 -8.00 11.89
CA HIS A 214 0.45 -7.47 13.10
C HIS A 214 -1.08 -7.49 12.96
N ILE A 215 -1.64 -6.94 11.88
CA ILE A 215 -3.09 -6.99 11.61
C ILE A 215 -3.58 -8.44 11.42
N ALA A 216 -2.82 -9.28 10.72
CA ALA A 216 -3.17 -10.68 10.53
C ALA A 216 -3.11 -11.52 11.82
N SER A 217 -2.37 -11.10 12.85
CA SER A 217 -2.31 -11.76 14.16
C SER A 217 -3.41 -11.37 15.14
N LEU A 218 -4.08 -10.23 14.95
CA LEU A 218 -5.08 -9.70 15.90
C LEU A 218 -6.23 -10.68 16.19
N GLU A 219 -6.66 -10.74 17.44
CA GLU A 219 -7.88 -11.43 17.88
C GLU A 219 -9.08 -10.46 18.00
N LEU A 220 -10.29 -10.99 18.20
CA LEU A 220 -11.48 -10.13 18.33
C LEU A 220 -11.42 -9.35 19.65
N GLY A 221 -11.62 -8.03 19.58
CA GLY A 221 -11.41 -7.11 20.70
C GLY A 221 -10.03 -6.43 20.72
N ASP A 222 -9.07 -6.87 19.89
CA ASP A 222 -7.82 -6.14 19.70
C ASP A 222 -8.04 -4.80 18.97
N LYS A 223 -7.11 -3.86 19.16
CA LYS A 223 -7.16 -2.53 18.56
C LYS A 223 -6.06 -2.31 17.52
N ILE A 224 -6.34 -1.46 16.54
CA ILE A 224 -5.34 -0.78 15.71
C ILE A 224 -5.40 0.73 15.92
N ARG A 225 -4.27 1.41 15.68
CA ARG A 225 -4.20 2.88 15.57
C ARG A 225 -4.23 3.27 14.09
N VAL A 226 -5.17 4.14 13.72
CA VAL A 226 -5.32 4.65 12.34
C VAL A 226 -5.36 6.18 12.29
N ARG A 227 -4.80 6.79 11.25
CA ARG A 227 -4.94 8.23 10.94
C ARG A 227 -5.19 8.46 9.45
N GLY A 228 -5.78 9.59 9.10
CA GLY A 228 -6.09 9.91 7.70
C GLY A 228 -7.11 11.05 7.54
N PRO A 229 -7.52 11.37 6.30
CA PRO A 229 -7.10 10.73 5.06
C PRO A 229 -5.65 11.10 4.65
N LYS A 230 -4.98 10.22 3.91
CA LYS A 230 -3.65 10.44 3.30
C LYS A 230 -3.67 10.04 1.81
N GLY A 231 -2.66 10.49 1.06
CA GLY A 231 -2.63 10.45 -0.41
C GLY A 231 -3.19 11.73 -1.05
N ALA A 232 -2.74 12.03 -2.28
CA ALA A 232 -3.08 13.25 -3.02
C ALA A 232 -4.20 13.08 -4.06
N PHE A 233 -4.43 11.86 -4.56
CA PHE A 233 -5.50 11.60 -5.51
C PHE A 233 -6.88 11.74 -4.87
N HIS A 234 -7.82 12.35 -5.60
CA HIS A 234 -9.20 12.48 -5.18
C HIS A 234 -10.12 12.29 -6.38
N TYR A 235 -10.97 11.27 -6.33
CA TYR A 235 -11.95 11.01 -7.38
C TYR A 235 -13.18 11.92 -7.23
N THR A 236 -13.63 12.51 -8.33
CA THR A 236 -14.92 13.20 -8.43
C THR A 236 -15.67 12.72 -9.68
N PRO A 237 -17.02 12.65 -9.67
CA PRO A 237 -17.80 12.13 -10.79
C PRO A 237 -17.51 12.83 -12.12
N ASN A 238 -17.29 12.05 -13.19
CA ASN A 238 -16.93 12.54 -14.52
C ASN A 238 -15.61 13.37 -14.58
N MET A 239 -14.67 13.22 -13.63
CA MET A 239 -13.39 13.96 -13.67
C MET A 239 -12.55 13.68 -14.93
N VAL A 240 -12.76 12.52 -15.55
CA VAL A 240 -12.26 12.08 -16.85
C VAL A 240 -13.36 11.26 -17.52
N ARG A 241 -13.30 11.06 -18.84
CA ARG A 241 -14.24 10.17 -19.56
C ARG A 241 -13.98 8.69 -19.26
N HIS A 242 -12.70 8.33 -19.09
CA HIS A 242 -12.30 6.92 -18.96
C HIS A 242 -11.08 6.77 -18.03
N ILE A 243 -11.14 5.81 -17.12
CA ILE A 243 -10.02 5.39 -16.27
C ILE A 243 -9.53 4.00 -16.71
N GLY A 244 -8.29 3.90 -17.18
CA GLY A 244 -7.57 2.64 -17.23
C GLY A 244 -6.98 2.33 -15.85
N MET A 245 -7.10 1.10 -15.39
CA MET A 245 -6.53 0.65 -14.11
C MET A 245 -5.60 -0.54 -14.33
N VAL A 246 -4.46 -0.57 -13.63
CA VAL A 246 -3.58 -1.75 -13.56
C VAL A 246 -3.19 -2.02 -12.12
N ALA A 247 -3.50 -3.21 -11.61
CA ALA A 247 -3.10 -3.59 -10.25
C ALA A 247 -2.59 -5.02 -10.14
N GLY A 248 -1.85 -5.28 -9.05
CA GLY A 248 -1.44 -6.63 -8.68
C GLY A 248 -1.51 -6.89 -7.18
N GLY A 249 -1.99 -8.07 -6.80
CA GLY A 249 -2.22 -8.45 -5.41
C GLY A 249 -3.11 -7.44 -4.66
N SER A 250 -2.67 -7.01 -3.47
CA SER A 250 -3.42 -6.06 -2.62
C SER A 250 -3.61 -4.66 -3.22
N GLY A 251 -2.95 -4.35 -4.35
CA GLY A 251 -3.20 -3.13 -5.12
C GLY A 251 -4.61 -3.02 -5.70
N ILE A 252 -5.41 -4.09 -5.63
CA ILE A 252 -6.86 -4.05 -5.86
C ILE A 252 -7.59 -3.03 -4.98
N THR A 253 -7.10 -2.76 -3.76
CA THR A 253 -7.84 -2.00 -2.75
C THR A 253 -8.14 -0.53 -3.13
N PRO A 254 -7.19 0.30 -3.63
CA PRO A 254 -7.53 1.63 -4.18
C PRO A 254 -8.42 1.55 -5.43
N MET A 255 -8.19 0.58 -6.33
CA MET A 255 -8.99 0.44 -7.55
C MET A 255 -10.46 0.16 -7.23
N LEU A 256 -10.70 -0.78 -6.31
CA LEU A 256 -12.04 -1.15 -5.87
C LEU A 256 -12.79 0.00 -5.19
N GLN A 257 -12.10 0.86 -4.44
CA GLN A 257 -12.69 2.06 -3.83
C GLN A 257 -13.21 3.03 -4.92
N ILE A 258 -12.46 3.19 -6.01
CA ILE A 258 -12.83 4.07 -7.14
C ILE A 258 -13.93 3.43 -7.99
N ILE A 259 -13.83 2.14 -8.32
CA ILE A 259 -14.89 1.39 -9.03
C ILE A 259 -16.22 1.53 -8.28
N GLN A 260 -16.24 1.32 -6.96
CA GLN A 260 -17.47 1.47 -6.17
C GLN A 260 -18.03 2.90 -6.18
N ALA A 261 -17.18 3.93 -6.26
CA ALA A 261 -17.62 5.32 -6.33
C ALA A 261 -18.23 5.66 -7.70
N VAL A 262 -17.59 5.25 -8.80
CA VAL A 262 -18.10 5.44 -10.17
C VAL A 262 -19.43 4.70 -10.35
N LEU A 263 -19.49 3.42 -9.97
CA LEU A 263 -20.68 2.58 -10.15
C LEU A 263 -21.82 2.98 -9.18
N GLY A 264 -21.49 3.47 -7.98
CA GLY A 264 -22.47 4.13 -7.11
C GLY A 264 -22.92 5.51 -7.61
N GLY A 265 -22.12 6.14 -8.48
CA GLY A 265 -22.38 7.45 -9.08
C GLY A 265 -23.33 7.43 -10.27
N ARG A 266 -23.61 6.28 -10.91
CA ARG A 266 -24.44 6.17 -12.12
C ARG A 266 -25.80 6.86 -12.00
N SER A 267 -26.51 6.65 -10.89
CA SER A 267 -27.82 7.25 -10.61
C SER A 267 -27.78 8.78 -10.45
N ASN A 268 -26.60 9.34 -10.21
CA ASN A 268 -26.33 10.77 -10.10
C ASN A 268 -25.63 11.34 -11.35
N GLY A 269 -25.55 10.58 -12.45
CA GLY A 269 -24.98 11.01 -13.72
C GLY A 269 -23.47 10.81 -13.87
N ASP A 270 -22.85 9.90 -13.12
CA ASP A 270 -21.45 9.50 -13.38
C ASP A 270 -21.36 8.59 -14.61
N THR A 271 -20.76 9.07 -15.69
CA THR A 271 -20.62 8.38 -16.98
C THR A 271 -19.23 7.79 -17.22
N THR A 272 -18.32 7.91 -16.24
CA THR A 272 -16.92 7.46 -16.36
C THR A 272 -16.83 5.97 -16.69
N GLU A 273 -16.12 5.62 -17.77
CA GLU A 273 -15.79 4.22 -18.09
C GLU A 273 -14.54 3.74 -17.32
N ILE A 274 -14.46 2.44 -17.05
CA ILE A 274 -13.32 1.80 -16.40
C ILE A 274 -12.95 0.50 -17.13
N ASP A 275 -11.71 0.42 -17.61
CA ASP A 275 -11.07 -0.85 -18.00
C ASP A 275 -9.98 -1.19 -16.98
N PHE A 276 -9.99 -2.41 -16.44
CA PHE A 276 -9.12 -2.79 -15.33
C PHE A 276 -8.35 -4.09 -15.59
N ILE A 277 -7.02 -3.98 -15.76
CA ILE A 277 -6.11 -5.12 -15.79
C ILE A 277 -5.73 -5.51 -14.35
N PHE A 278 -6.07 -6.74 -13.94
CA PHE A 278 -5.69 -7.27 -12.61
C PHE A 278 -4.77 -8.49 -12.75
N ALA A 279 -3.52 -8.32 -12.34
CA ALA A 279 -2.44 -9.29 -12.56
C ALA A 279 -1.99 -9.98 -11.26
N ASN A 280 -2.04 -11.31 -11.24
CA ASN A 280 -1.70 -12.12 -10.06
C ASN A 280 -0.85 -13.34 -10.42
N ALA A 281 -0.28 -14.03 -9.42
CA ALA A 281 0.59 -15.18 -9.67
C ALA A 281 -0.24 -16.44 -10.02
N GLY A 282 -1.13 -16.89 -9.13
CA GLY A 282 -2.10 -17.96 -9.38
C GLY A 282 -3.56 -17.47 -9.40
N LEU A 283 -4.48 -18.37 -9.77
CA LEU A 283 -5.94 -18.10 -9.72
C LEU A 283 -6.41 -17.86 -8.27
N GLU A 284 -5.82 -18.59 -7.32
CA GLU A 284 -6.01 -18.46 -5.87
C GLU A 284 -5.52 -17.12 -5.28
N ASP A 285 -4.74 -16.34 -6.05
CA ASP A 285 -4.30 -14.99 -5.66
C ASP A 285 -5.25 -13.88 -6.13
N ILE A 286 -6.28 -14.17 -6.94
CA ILE A 286 -7.23 -13.15 -7.43
C ILE A 286 -8.18 -12.72 -6.31
N LEU A 287 -7.72 -11.74 -5.53
CA LEU A 287 -8.46 -11.12 -4.44
C LEU A 287 -9.79 -10.54 -4.94
N LEU A 288 -10.89 -10.91 -4.28
CA LEU A 288 -12.24 -10.37 -4.52
C LEU A 288 -12.79 -10.63 -5.95
N MET A 289 -12.33 -11.68 -6.64
CA MET A 289 -12.77 -12.06 -7.99
C MET A 289 -14.30 -12.04 -8.16
N GLU A 290 -15.04 -12.80 -7.34
CA GLU A 290 -16.52 -12.85 -7.37
C GLU A 290 -17.19 -11.46 -7.25
N ARG A 291 -16.57 -10.54 -6.51
CA ARG A 291 -17.07 -9.17 -6.33
C ARG A 291 -16.78 -8.30 -7.54
N LEU A 292 -15.67 -8.52 -8.24
CA LEU A 292 -15.33 -7.80 -9.47
C LEU A 292 -16.18 -8.30 -10.64
N ASP A 293 -16.34 -9.62 -10.77
CA ASP A 293 -17.17 -10.24 -11.79
C ASP A 293 -18.63 -9.78 -11.66
N ALA A 294 -19.19 -9.82 -10.45
CA ALA A 294 -20.55 -9.31 -10.20
C ALA A 294 -20.71 -7.80 -10.48
N LEU A 295 -19.68 -6.98 -10.28
CA LEU A 295 -19.71 -5.55 -10.63
C LEU A 295 -19.68 -5.33 -12.15
N ALA A 296 -18.91 -6.13 -12.90
CA ALA A 296 -18.83 -6.07 -14.36
C ALA A 296 -20.09 -6.64 -15.05
N GLU A 297 -20.73 -7.65 -14.47
CA GLU A 297 -22.07 -8.12 -14.88
C GLU A 297 -23.14 -7.04 -14.68
N MET A 298 -23.03 -6.23 -13.61
CA MET A 298 -24.01 -5.19 -13.28
C MET A 298 -23.84 -3.88 -14.07
N ASP A 299 -22.62 -3.50 -14.49
CA ASP A 299 -22.37 -2.23 -15.17
C ASP A 299 -21.44 -2.39 -16.39
N GLN A 300 -21.99 -2.17 -17.59
CA GLN A 300 -21.26 -2.32 -18.87
C GLN A 300 -20.14 -1.27 -19.07
N GLY A 301 -20.11 -0.21 -18.26
CA GLY A 301 -19.04 0.77 -18.19
C GLY A 301 -17.90 0.39 -17.24
N PHE A 302 -17.93 -0.80 -16.62
CA PHE A 302 -16.79 -1.40 -15.91
C PHE A 302 -16.45 -2.77 -16.49
N ARG A 303 -15.18 -2.95 -16.85
CA ARG A 303 -14.66 -4.19 -17.46
C ARG A 303 -13.37 -4.60 -16.75
N VAL A 304 -13.24 -5.90 -16.47
CA VAL A 304 -12.08 -6.48 -15.76
C VAL A 304 -11.38 -7.53 -16.62
N HIS A 305 -10.05 -7.49 -16.62
CA HIS A 305 -9.18 -8.31 -17.44
C HIS A 305 -8.12 -8.97 -16.56
N TYR A 306 -8.31 -10.25 -16.27
CA TYR A 306 -7.40 -11.01 -15.43
C TYR A 306 -6.15 -11.47 -16.20
N VAL A 307 -4.98 -11.32 -15.58
CA VAL A 307 -3.68 -11.79 -16.06
C VAL A 307 -3.07 -12.71 -15.01
N LEU A 308 -2.62 -13.90 -15.40
CA LEU A 308 -1.98 -14.86 -14.50
C LEU A 308 -0.58 -15.26 -14.97
N GLU A 309 0.40 -15.17 -14.07
CA GLU A 309 1.75 -15.69 -14.32
C GLU A 309 1.74 -17.23 -14.46
N LYS A 310 0.98 -17.90 -13.59
CA LYS A 310 0.84 -19.36 -13.51
C LYS A 310 -0.65 -19.76 -13.58
N PRO A 311 -1.27 -19.71 -14.78
CA PRO A 311 -2.68 -20.06 -14.95
C PRO A 311 -2.93 -21.56 -14.75
N PRO A 312 -4.17 -21.96 -14.38
CA PRO A 312 -4.61 -23.35 -14.50
C PRO A 312 -4.72 -23.78 -15.97
N SER A 313 -4.81 -25.09 -16.22
CA SER A 313 -4.92 -25.66 -17.58
C SER A 313 -6.19 -25.27 -18.34
N GLN A 314 -7.20 -24.72 -17.66
CA GLN A 314 -8.41 -24.15 -18.24
C GLN A 314 -8.47 -22.66 -17.87
N TRP A 315 -7.82 -21.82 -18.67
CA TRP A 315 -7.75 -20.38 -18.46
C TRP A 315 -8.00 -19.62 -19.75
N ASN A 316 -8.94 -18.68 -19.71
CA ASN A 316 -9.36 -17.87 -20.86
C ASN A 316 -8.88 -16.40 -20.78
N GLY A 317 -8.20 -16.03 -19.68
CA GLY A 317 -7.63 -14.69 -19.49
C GLY A 317 -6.26 -14.53 -20.16
N ARG A 318 -5.57 -13.42 -19.88
CA ARG A 318 -4.19 -13.20 -20.35
C ARG A 318 -3.20 -13.99 -19.47
N VAL A 319 -1.99 -14.25 -19.98
CA VAL A 319 -0.97 -15.11 -19.36
C VAL A 319 0.38 -14.40 -19.32
N GLY A 320 1.13 -14.59 -18.23
CA GLY A 320 2.43 -13.97 -17.99
C GLY A 320 2.32 -12.67 -17.18
N TYR A 321 3.19 -11.72 -17.48
CA TYR A 321 3.15 -10.36 -16.92
C TYR A 321 2.35 -9.42 -17.83
N VAL A 322 1.93 -8.26 -17.30
CA VAL A 322 1.29 -7.21 -18.10
C VAL A 322 2.32 -6.65 -19.10
N THR A 323 1.97 -6.63 -20.38
CA THR A 323 2.83 -6.09 -21.46
C THR A 323 2.24 -4.83 -22.08
N ALA A 324 3.06 -4.08 -22.82
CA ALA A 324 2.59 -2.94 -23.63
C ALA A 324 1.49 -3.34 -24.62
N ASP A 325 1.55 -4.54 -25.21
CA ASP A 325 0.47 -5.06 -26.07
C ASP A 325 -0.85 -5.22 -25.32
N MET A 326 -0.83 -5.80 -24.11
CA MET A 326 -2.04 -5.93 -23.28
C MET A 326 -2.60 -4.56 -22.88
N ILE A 327 -1.75 -3.58 -22.59
CA ILE A 327 -2.17 -2.20 -22.29
C ILE A 327 -2.81 -1.56 -23.52
N SER A 328 -2.18 -1.69 -24.69
CA SER A 328 -2.65 -1.11 -25.97
C SER A 328 -3.93 -1.76 -26.50
N GLU A 329 -4.16 -3.04 -26.17
CA GLU A 329 -5.38 -3.79 -26.46
C GLU A 329 -6.53 -3.46 -25.50
N LEU A 330 -6.26 -3.40 -24.18
CA LEU A 330 -7.29 -3.50 -23.14
C LEU A 330 -7.56 -2.19 -22.38
N LEU A 331 -6.71 -1.16 -22.48
CA LEU A 331 -6.90 0.11 -21.78
C LEU A 331 -7.19 1.28 -22.74
N PRO A 332 -7.85 2.36 -22.27
CA PRO A 332 -8.03 3.57 -23.05
C PRO A 332 -6.69 4.18 -23.50
N LYS A 333 -6.60 4.53 -24.78
CA LYS A 333 -5.43 5.16 -25.40
C LYS A 333 -5.16 6.57 -24.83
N PRO A 334 -3.92 7.10 -24.92
CA PRO A 334 -3.58 8.43 -24.41
C PRO A 334 -4.52 9.52 -24.94
N ALA A 335 -5.19 10.22 -24.02
CA ALA A 335 -6.00 11.40 -24.29
C ALA A 335 -6.12 12.27 -23.03
N ARG A 336 -6.43 13.56 -23.21
CA ARG A 336 -6.56 14.53 -22.09
C ARG A 336 -7.73 14.23 -21.15
N ASP A 337 -8.69 13.43 -21.59
CA ASP A 337 -9.86 12.97 -20.84
C ASP A 337 -9.75 11.49 -20.42
N VAL A 338 -8.52 10.97 -20.36
CA VAL A 338 -8.19 9.61 -19.90
C VAL A 338 -7.24 9.68 -18.71
N LYS A 339 -7.49 8.83 -17.71
CA LYS A 339 -6.58 8.62 -16.56
C LYS A 339 -6.07 7.18 -16.57
N ILE A 340 -4.82 6.97 -16.20
CA ILE A 340 -4.29 5.65 -15.84
C ILE A 340 -3.99 5.63 -14.35
N LEU A 341 -4.41 4.55 -13.67
CA LEU A 341 -4.18 4.32 -12.24
C LEU A 341 -3.40 3.02 -12.04
N VAL A 342 -2.32 3.06 -11.26
CA VAL A 342 -1.44 1.91 -11.00
C VAL A 342 -1.26 1.66 -9.50
N CYS A 343 -1.38 0.41 -9.05
CA CYS A 343 -0.98 0.01 -7.69
C CYS A 343 -0.54 -1.46 -7.63
N GLY A 344 0.67 -1.74 -7.16
CA GLY A 344 1.20 -3.10 -7.11
C GLY A 344 2.65 -3.15 -6.61
N PRO A 345 3.31 -4.33 -6.69
CA PRO A 345 4.71 -4.48 -6.28
C PRO A 345 5.66 -3.52 -7.06
N PRO A 346 6.72 -2.96 -6.43
CA PRO A 346 7.59 -1.99 -7.09
C PRO A 346 8.18 -2.42 -8.45
N PRO A 347 8.58 -3.69 -8.69
CA PRO A 347 9.04 -4.13 -10.02
C PRO A 347 7.97 -4.02 -11.10
N MET A 348 6.71 -4.32 -10.76
CA MET A 348 5.57 -4.17 -11.67
C MET A 348 5.31 -2.70 -11.97
N VAL A 349 5.31 -1.84 -10.94
CA VAL A 349 5.14 -0.38 -11.10
C VAL A 349 6.22 0.22 -12.01
N ARG A 350 7.50 -0.18 -11.85
CA ARG A 350 8.60 0.29 -12.70
C ARG A 350 8.42 -0.13 -14.17
N SER A 351 8.10 -1.40 -14.43
CA SER A 351 7.84 -1.91 -15.79
C SER A 351 6.65 -1.21 -16.47
N LEU A 352 5.60 -0.94 -15.70
CA LEU A 352 4.41 -0.25 -16.20
C LEU A 352 4.68 1.21 -16.55
N LYS A 353 5.46 1.97 -15.74
CA LYS A 353 5.84 3.35 -16.06
C LYS A 353 6.48 3.45 -17.46
N ILE A 354 7.48 2.60 -17.73
CA ILE A 354 8.15 2.52 -19.03
C ILE A 354 7.15 2.19 -20.14
N SER A 355 6.33 1.14 -19.93
CA SER A 355 5.32 0.71 -20.91
C SER A 355 4.29 1.80 -21.25
N PHE A 356 3.90 2.64 -20.28
CA PHE A 356 3.00 3.77 -20.53
C PHE A 356 3.70 4.93 -21.26
N GLU A 357 4.96 5.23 -20.96
CA GLU A 357 5.71 6.25 -21.69
C GLU A 357 5.96 5.84 -23.15
N ASP A 358 6.32 4.57 -23.41
CA ASP A 358 6.48 4.01 -24.76
C ASP A 358 5.18 4.02 -25.58
N LEU A 359 4.04 3.87 -24.92
CA LEU A 359 2.70 3.96 -25.53
C LEU A 359 2.20 5.41 -25.69
N GLY A 360 3.00 6.41 -25.32
CA GLY A 360 2.71 7.83 -25.54
C GLY A 360 1.82 8.49 -24.47
N PHE A 361 1.76 7.94 -23.26
CA PHE A 361 1.16 8.65 -22.12
C PHE A 361 2.11 9.74 -21.59
N GLU A 362 1.54 10.77 -20.96
CA GLU A 362 2.31 11.91 -20.44
C GLU A 362 3.22 11.50 -19.27
N LYS A 363 4.53 11.83 -19.37
CA LYS A 363 5.50 11.63 -18.29
C LYS A 363 5.04 12.34 -17.00
N PRO A 364 5.14 11.69 -15.82
CA PRO A 364 4.67 12.28 -14.56
C PRO A 364 5.53 13.49 -14.15
N LEU A 365 4.88 14.53 -13.62
CA LEU A 365 5.55 15.76 -13.17
C LEU A 365 6.25 15.59 -11.81
N ALA A 366 5.59 14.89 -10.90
CA ALA A 366 6.10 14.41 -9.61
C ALA A 366 5.30 13.16 -9.22
N ALA A 367 5.86 12.23 -8.46
CA ALA A 367 5.30 10.88 -8.30
C ALA A 367 3.85 10.86 -7.75
N ASP A 368 3.51 11.75 -6.83
CA ASP A 368 2.21 11.86 -6.16
C ASP A 368 1.30 12.95 -6.76
N ASN A 369 1.70 13.61 -7.86
CA ASN A 369 0.92 14.71 -8.42
C ASN A 369 -0.42 14.20 -9.00
N PRO A 370 -1.58 14.61 -8.44
CA PRO A 370 -2.88 14.11 -8.88
C PRO A 370 -3.27 14.55 -10.30
N GLY A 371 -2.52 15.50 -10.89
CA GLY A 371 -2.66 15.92 -12.29
C GLY A 371 -2.13 14.91 -13.30
N ASN A 372 -1.06 14.16 -13.00
CA ASN A 372 -0.38 13.25 -13.95
C ASN A 372 -1.35 12.34 -14.71
N GLN A 373 -1.20 12.15 -16.01
CA GLN A 373 -2.07 11.23 -16.77
C GLN A 373 -1.97 9.79 -16.23
N VAL A 374 -0.77 9.36 -15.84
CA VAL A 374 -0.50 8.12 -15.10
C VAL A 374 -0.27 8.43 -13.62
N PHE A 375 -1.13 7.92 -12.74
CA PHE A 375 -1.01 8.07 -11.28
C PHE A 375 -0.66 6.72 -10.61
N VAL A 376 0.18 6.75 -9.58
CA VAL A 376 0.59 5.57 -8.80
C VAL A 376 0.18 5.76 -7.33
N PHE A 377 -0.45 4.74 -6.74
CA PHE A 377 -0.88 4.71 -5.32
C PHE A 377 0.15 4.07 -4.39
#